data_AF-A0A834YSN0-F1
#
_entry.id   AF-A0A834YSN0-F1
#
_cell.length_a   1.000
_cell.length_b   1.000
_cell.length_c   1.000
_cell.angle_alpha   90.00
_cell.angle_beta   90.00
_cell.angle_gamma   90.00
#
_symmetry.space_group_name_H-M   'P 1'
#
loop_
_entity.id
_entity.type
_entity.pdbx_description
1 polymer ?
#
loop_
_entity_poly.entity_id
_entity_poly.type
_entity_poly.pdbx_seq_one_letter_code
_entity_poly.pdbx_strand_id
1 'polypeptide(L)'
;MLVVVVVQQKQSNAERRTRLRLGSIQGHSTIRRDRVQGHERLYNDYFAENPMYSSIQFRRRFRMSRLLFLRIQSAMEAHDPCFILKEMQLEPLVYHLFKRFVRVVVEVFGEEYLRSPNNDDISRLLAQGEARGFPGMLGSIDCMHWKWKNCPIAWKGQYERGGHHDPSIIFEAVALYDLWI
;
A
#
# COMPACT_ATOMS: atom_id res chain seq x y z
N MET A 1 -50.66 53.10 -3.65
CA MET A 1 -51.40 51.89 -4.09
C MET A 1 -50.41 50.74 -4.08
N LEU A 2 -50.76 49.67 -3.37
CA LEU A 2 -50.08 48.37 -3.17
C LEU A 2 -48.76 48.33 -2.38
N VAL A 3 -48.97 47.92 -1.12
CA VAL A 3 -48.06 47.31 -0.16
C VAL A 3 -47.78 45.86 -0.56
N VAL A 4 -46.55 45.37 -0.41
CA VAL A 4 -46.33 44.01 0.12
C VAL A 4 -45.19 44.06 1.14
N VAL A 5 -45.58 43.81 2.39
CA VAL A 5 -44.74 43.48 3.54
C VAL A 5 -44.34 42.01 3.44
N VAL A 6 -43.09 41.65 3.74
CA VAL A 6 -42.83 40.41 4.49
C VAL A 6 -41.76 40.67 5.53
N VAL A 7 -42.19 40.51 6.78
CA VAL A 7 -41.47 40.60 8.05
C VAL A 7 -40.55 39.39 8.25
N GLN A 8 -39.48 39.65 9.03
CA GLN A 8 -38.40 38.75 9.40
C GLN A 8 -38.77 37.50 10.24
N GLN A 9 -37.89 36.50 10.08
CA GLN A 9 -37.30 35.58 11.07
C GLN A 9 -38.14 34.46 11.74
N LYS A 10 -37.62 33.23 11.66
CA LYS A 10 -37.08 32.55 12.85
C LYS A 10 -36.01 31.50 12.52
N GLN A 11 -35.03 31.45 13.42
CA GLN A 11 -33.85 30.57 13.44
C GLN A 11 -34.18 29.10 13.71
N SER A 12 -33.10 28.29 13.63
CA SER A 12 -32.88 26.91 14.09
C SER A 12 -32.94 25.87 12.95
N ASN A 13 -32.05 24.90 12.85
CA ASN A 13 -31.26 24.30 13.92
C ASN A 13 -29.87 23.89 13.42
N ALA A 14 -28.88 24.18 14.25
CA ALA A 14 -27.51 23.78 14.10
C ALA A 14 -27.38 22.28 14.36
N GLU A 15 -27.60 21.43 13.36
CA GLU A 15 -27.25 20.01 13.46
C GLU A 15 -26.70 19.45 12.15
N ARG A 16 -25.69 20.12 11.57
CA ARG A 16 -24.64 19.32 10.96
C ARG A 16 -23.91 18.66 12.12
N ARG A 17 -24.36 17.48 12.53
CA ARG A 17 -23.55 16.54 13.31
C ARG A 17 -22.25 16.43 12.53
N THR A 18 -21.25 17.21 12.94
CA THR A 18 -19.86 16.86 12.72
C THR A 18 -19.81 15.42 13.19
N ARG A 19 -19.66 14.49 12.25
CA ARG A 19 -19.24 13.14 12.59
C ARG A 19 -17.88 13.37 13.21
N LEU A 20 -17.87 13.63 14.52
CA LEU A 20 -16.69 13.49 15.35
C LEU A 20 -16.18 12.12 14.95
N ARG A 21 -15.01 12.09 14.31
CA ARG A 21 -14.26 10.85 14.16
C ARG A 21 -13.88 10.49 15.60
N LEU A 22 -14.84 9.92 16.33
CA LEU A 22 -14.62 9.25 17.58
C LEU A 22 -13.53 8.24 17.27
N GLY A 23 -12.38 8.39 17.92
CA GLY A 23 -11.27 7.49 17.78
C GLY A 23 -11.63 6.08 18.27
N SER A 24 -10.60 5.31 18.61
CA SER A 24 -10.73 3.94 19.10
C SER A 24 -11.87 3.79 20.11
N ILE A 25 -12.83 2.93 19.80
CA ILE A 25 -13.98 2.60 20.64
C ILE A 25 -13.46 2.24 22.05
N GLN A 26 -13.96 2.93 23.07
CA GLN A 26 -13.65 2.63 24.46
C GLN A 26 -14.13 1.19 24.76
N GLY A 27 -13.21 0.32 25.18
CA GLY A 27 -13.51 -1.11 25.42
C GLY A 27 -12.76 -2.11 24.52
N HIS A 28 -11.84 -1.67 23.66
CA HIS A 28 -11.01 -2.60 22.90
C HIS A 28 -10.04 -3.35 23.83
N SER A 29 -10.29 -4.64 24.07
CA SER A 29 -9.40 -5.50 24.83
C SER A 29 -8.06 -5.69 24.11
N THR A 30 -6.95 -5.43 24.82
CA THR A 30 -5.62 -5.78 24.31
C THR A 30 -5.45 -7.30 24.35
N ILE A 31 -5.57 -7.94 23.19
CA ILE A 31 -5.33 -9.38 23.05
C ILE A 31 -3.81 -9.63 23.09
N ARG A 32 -3.34 -10.52 23.98
CA ARG A 32 -1.93 -10.95 24.03
C ARG A 32 -1.65 -11.89 22.87
N ARG A 33 -1.03 -11.39 21.79
CA ARG A 33 -0.80 -12.13 20.53
C ARG A 33 0.47 -13.02 20.51
N ASP A 34 0.97 -13.43 21.67
CA ASP A 34 2.24 -14.16 21.83
C ASP A 34 3.29 -13.85 20.75
N ARG A 35 3.89 -12.65 20.87
CA ARG A 35 4.75 -12.09 19.82
C ARG A 35 5.98 -12.95 19.52
N VAL A 36 6.48 -13.68 20.52
CA VAL A 36 7.66 -14.55 20.37
C VAL A 36 7.33 -15.73 19.49
N GLN A 37 6.28 -16.49 19.83
CA GLN A 37 5.83 -17.60 19.01
C GLN A 37 5.35 -17.15 17.61
N GLY A 38 4.74 -15.96 17.52
CA GLY A 38 4.40 -15.33 16.25
C GLY A 38 5.63 -15.09 15.36
N HIS A 39 6.73 -14.61 15.94
CA HIS A 39 7.99 -14.40 15.23
C HIS A 39 8.59 -15.71 14.72
N GLU A 40 8.67 -16.75 15.57
CA GLU A 40 9.22 -18.06 15.18
C GLU A 40 8.42 -18.68 14.03
N ARG A 41 7.09 -18.65 14.09
CA ARG A 41 6.24 -19.12 12.99
C ARG A 41 6.54 -18.37 11.69
N LEU A 42 6.57 -17.03 11.75
CA LEU A 42 6.85 -16.21 10.58
C LEU A 42 8.24 -16.50 10.00
N TYR A 43 9.25 -16.73 10.85
CA TYR A 43 10.58 -17.12 10.40
C TYR A 43 10.58 -18.49 9.70
N ASN A 44 9.98 -19.50 10.33
CA ASN A 44 9.92 -20.86 9.78
C ASN A 44 9.11 -20.93 8.49
N ASP A 45 8.04 -20.13 8.39
CA ASP A 45 7.15 -20.10 7.25
C ASP A 45 7.81 -19.57 5.97
N TYR A 46 8.69 -18.57 6.11
CA TYR A 46 9.16 -17.77 4.97
C TYR A 46 10.70 -17.68 4.85
N PHE A 47 11.43 -17.78 5.95
CA PHE A 47 12.85 -17.41 6.02
C PHE A 47 13.79 -18.57 6.39
N ALA A 48 13.29 -19.65 6.97
CA ALA A 48 14.07 -20.86 7.22
C ALA A 48 14.72 -21.43 5.93
N GLU A 49 15.73 -22.29 6.11
CA GLU A 49 16.45 -22.96 5.01
C GLU A 49 15.49 -23.75 4.10
N ASN A 50 14.54 -24.45 4.71
CA ASN A 50 13.43 -25.11 4.02
C ASN A 50 12.10 -24.47 4.46
N PRO A 51 11.69 -23.34 3.83
CA PRO A 51 10.50 -22.61 4.24
C PRO A 51 9.23 -23.38 3.87
N MET A 52 8.20 -23.28 4.72
CA MET A 52 6.88 -23.88 4.45
C MET A 52 6.23 -23.31 3.18
N TYR A 53 6.46 -22.03 2.89
CA TYR A 53 5.87 -21.34 1.74
C TYR A 53 6.87 -21.11 0.62
N SER A 54 6.38 -21.32 -0.61
CA SER A 54 7.13 -21.09 -1.84
C SER A 54 7.44 -19.61 -2.09
N SER A 55 8.38 -19.33 -2.99
CA SER A 55 8.73 -17.98 -3.44
C SER A 55 7.54 -17.21 -4.03
N ILE A 56 6.59 -17.90 -4.66
CA ILE A 56 5.35 -17.31 -5.20
C ILE A 56 4.47 -16.78 -4.06
N GLN A 57 4.28 -17.58 -3.01
CA GLN A 57 3.50 -17.18 -1.84
C GLN A 57 4.19 -16.06 -1.06
N PHE A 58 5.52 -16.14 -0.91
CA PHE A 58 6.33 -15.05 -0.36
C PHE A 58 6.09 -13.74 -1.12
N ARG A 59 6.19 -13.77 -2.45
CA ARG A 59 5.99 -12.59 -3.30
C ARG A 59 4.58 -12.02 -3.17
N ARG A 60 3.54 -12.86 -3.04
CA ARG A 60 2.17 -12.37 -2.79
C ARG A 60 2.04 -11.66 -1.45
N ARG A 61 2.72 -12.15 -0.41
CA ARG A 61 2.63 -11.61 0.96
C ARG A 61 3.43 -10.33 1.16
N PHE A 62 4.71 -10.36 0.76
CA PHE A 62 5.66 -9.27 0.97
C PHE A 62 5.79 -8.33 -0.24
N ARG A 63 5.08 -8.66 -1.34
CA ARG A 63 5.12 -7.95 -2.61
C ARG A 63 6.48 -7.93 -3.30
N MET A 64 7.49 -8.64 -2.80
CA MET A 64 8.84 -8.71 -3.36
C MET A 64 9.38 -10.13 -3.51
N SER A 65 10.43 -10.31 -4.31
CA SER A 65 11.10 -11.61 -4.38
C SER A 65 11.83 -11.91 -3.07
N ARG A 66 11.82 -13.18 -2.63
CA ARG A 66 12.55 -13.62 -1.43
C ARG A 66 14.05 -13.34 -1.55
N LEU A 67 14.61 -13.51 -2.75
CA LEU A 67 16.02 -13.23 -3.01
C LEU A 67 16.35 -11.75 -2.79
N LEU A 68 15.54 -10.82 -3.30
CA LEU A 68 15.76 -9.38 -3.08
C LEU A 68 15.63 -9.02 -1.59
N PHE A 69 14.68 -9.63 -0.88
CA PHE A 69 14.55 -9.42 0.57
C PHE A 69 15.82 -9.82 1.31
N LEU A 70 16.34 -11.03 1.04
CA LEU A 70 17.56 -11.51 1.68
C LEU A 70 18.80 -10.70 1.28
N ARG A 71 18.86 -10.21 0.03
CA ARG A 71 19.90 -9.26 -0.42
C ARG A 71 19.86 -7.97 0.40
N ILE A 72 18.68 -7.40 0.63
CA ILE A 72 18.52 -6.18 1.46
C ILE A 72 18.92 -6.46 2.90
N GLN A 73 18.47 -7.57 3.49
CA GLN A 73 18.84 -7.95 4.86
C GLN A 73 20.36 -8.08 5.00
N SER A 74 21.01 -8.80 4.09
CA SER A 74 22.46 -8.99 4.12
C SER A 74 23.21 -7.66 3.96
N ALA A 75 22.71 -6.76 3.10
CA ALA A 75 23.28 -5.42 2.94
C ALA A 75 23.18 -4.58 4.21
N MET A 76 22.05 -4.67 4.92
CA MET A 76 21.85 -3.99 6.21
C MET A 76 22.80 -4.52 7.29
N GLU A 77 22.92 -5.84 7.41
CA GLU A 77 23.82 -6.49 8.36
C GLU A 77 25.29 -6.10 8.10
N ALA A 78 25.68 -5.95 6.84
CA ALA A 78 27.02 -5.52 6.46
C ALA A 78 27.30 -4.02 6.69
N HIS A 79 26.30 -3.15 6.49
CA HIS A 79 26.48 -1.68 6.55
C HIS A 79 26.25 -1.07 7.93
N ASP A 80 25.47 -1.72 8.80
CA ASP A 80 25.14 -1.15 10.11
C ASP A 80 25.23 -2.18 11.25
N PRO A 81 26.36 -2.22 11.97
CA PRO A 81 26.54 -3.06 13.14
C PRO A 81 25.51 -2.84 14.25
N CYS A 82 24.82 -1.69 14.29
CA CYS A 82 23.77 -1.44 15.30
C CYS A 82 22.52 -2.31 15.11
N PHE A 83 22.31 -2.92 13.93
CA PHE A 83 21.26 -3.93 13.77
C PHE A 83 21.58 -5.24 14.50
N ILE A 84 22.86 -5.49 14.81
CA ILE A 84 23.34 -6.67 15.56
C ILE A 84 23.42 -6.37 17.08
N LEU A 85 23.62 -5.11 17.46
CA LEU A 85 23.76 -4.71 18.86
C LEU A 85 22.39 -4.55 19.54
N LYS A 86 22.01 -5.57 20.31
CA LYS A 86 20.76 -5.65 21.10
C LYS A 86 20.63 -4.66 22.27
N GLU A 87 21.59 -3.76 22.47
CA GLU A 87 21.59 -2.83 23.60
C GLU A 87 21.65 -1.39 23.12
N MET A 88 20.48 -0.79 22.86
CA MET A 88 20.37 0.67 22.79
C MET A 88 19.16 1.12 23.61
N GLN A 89 19.45 1.66 24.80
CA GLN A 89 18.50 2.40 25.62
C GLN A 89 18.30 3.80 25.01
N LEU A 90 17.17 4.05 24.33
CA LEU A 90 16.33 5.27 24.39
C LEU A 90 15.37 5.38 23.17
N GLU A 91 14.25 6.05 23.41
CA GLU A 91 12.99 6.03 22.66
C GLU A 91 12.87 6.73 21.28
N PRO A 92 13.88 7.34 20.60
CA PRO A 92 13.73 7.65 19.17
C PRO A 92 14.29 6.54 18.26
N LEU A 93 14.45 5.31 18.77
CA LEU A 93 15.13 4.20 18.09
C LEU A 93 14.52 3.85 16.72
N VAL A 94 13.18 3.84 16.61
CA VAL A 94 12.51 3.42 15.36
C VAL A 94 12.78 4.39 14.21
N TYR A 95 12.73 5.70 14.49
CA TYR A 95 12.99 6.72 13.46
C TYR A 95 14.45 6.71 13.02
N HIS A 96 15.38 6.56 13.96
CA HIS A 96 16.81 6.44 13.64
C HIS A 96 17.10 5.16 12.85
N LEU A 97 16.53 4.02 13.25
CA LEU A 97 16.67 2.74 12.56
C LEU A 97 16.10 2.83 11.13
N PHE A 98 14.94 3.46 10.98
CA PHE A 98 14.32 3.67 9.68
C PHE A 98 15.16 4.57 8.78
N LYS A 99 15.73 5.67 9.29
CA LYS A 99 16.65 6.50 8.50
C LYS A 99 17.85 5.72 8.00
N ARG A 100 18.46 4.91 8.87
CA ARG A 100 19.62 4.11 8.50
C ARG A 100 19.27 3.04 7.47
N PHE A 101 18.13 2.36 7.66
CA PHE A 101 17.58 1.45 6.67
C PHE A 101 17.42 2.13 5.30
N VAL A 102 16.72 3.26 5.25
CA VAL A 102 16.49 3.99 3.99
C VAL A 102 17.82 4.41 3.36
N ARG A 103 18.78 4.89 4.17
CA ARG A 103 20.10 5.27 3.68
C ARG A 103 20.83 4.08 3.02
N VAL A 104 20.90 2.94 3.69
CA VAL A 104 21.55 1.73 3.14
C VAL A 104 20.82 1.26 1.87
N VAL A 105 19.49 1.30 1.85
CA VAL A 105 18.72 0.92 0.66
C VAL A 105 19.05 1.82 -0.52
N VAL A 106 19.12 3.14 -0.32
CA VAL A 106 19.47 4.09 -1.37
C VAL A 106 20.92 3.91 -1.82
N GLU A 107 21.86 3.73 -0.88
CA GLU A 107 23.29 3.56 -1.19
C GLU A 107 23.56 2.28 -1.98
N VAL A 108 22.93 1.16 -1.62
CA VAL A 108 23.21 -0.15 -2.22
C VAL A 108 22.35 -0.42 -3.46
N PHE A 109 21.09 0.02 -3.45
CA PHE A 109 20.10 -0.33 -4.47
C PHE A 109 19.66 0.87 -5.32
N GLY A 110 20.15 2.07 -5.04
CA GLY A 110 19.74 3.30 -5.73
C GLY A 110 19.94 3.24 -7.25
N GLU A 111 21.13 2.85 -7.68
CA GLU A 111 21.49 2.76 -9.10
C GLU A 111 20.77 1.62 -9.84
N GLU A 112 20.42 0.52 -9.15
CA GLU A 112 19.75 -0.63 -9.79
C GLU A 112 18.23 -0.44 -9.83
N TYR A 113 17.60 0.04 -8.74
CA TYR A 113 16.14 0.00 -8.55
C TYR A 113 15.47 1.35 -8.31
N LEU A 114 16.19 2.39 -7.87
CA LEU A 114 15.60 3.72 -7.57
C LEU A 114 15.99 4.79 -8.61
N ARG A 115 16.62 4.39 -9.70
CA ARG A 115 16.91 5.26 -10.84
C ARG A 115 15.67 5.45 -11.72
N SER A 116 15.68 6.51 -12.53
CA SER A 116 14.69 6.67 -13.59
C SER A 116 14.77 5.48 -14.59
N PRO A 117 13.63 4.98 -15.09
CA PRO A 117 13.62 3.96 -16.14
C PRO A 117 14.42 4.41 -17.36
N ASN A 118 15.24 3.52 -17.90
CA ASN A 118 15.93 3.76 -19.17
C ASN A 118 15.12 3.15 -20.33
N ASN A 119 15.62 3.27 -21.56
CA ASN A 119 14.92 2.75 -22.73
C ASN A 119 14.71 1.23 -22.69
N ASP A 120 15.66 0.46 -22.15
CA ASP A 120 15.54 -1.00 -22.03
C ASP A 120 14.44 -1.39 -21.05
N ASP A 121 14.35 -0.65 -19.94
CA ASP A 121 13.28 -0.83 -18.97
C ASP A 121 11.94 -0.55 -19.64
N ILE A 122 11.80 0.61 -20.30
CA ILE A 122 10.59 1.02 -21.00
C ILE A 122 10.18 -0.05 -22.04
N SER A 123 11.10 -0.51 -22.87
CA SER A 123 10.84 -1.56 -23.86
C SER A 123 10.36 -2.86 -23.21
N ARG A 124 10.99 -3.26 -22.09
CA ARG A 124 10.58 -4.45 -21.34
C ARG A 124 9.20 -4.26 -20.70
N LEU A 125 8.91 -3.09 -20.11
CA LEU A 125 7.61 -2.75 -19.52
C LEU A 125 6.50 -2.85 -20.59
N LEU A 126 6.74 -2.27 -21.76
CA LEU A 126 5.81 -2.26 -22.89
C LEU A 126 5.55 -3.67 -23.44
N ALA A 127 6.59 -4.48 -23.64
CA ALA A 127 6.46 -5.85 -24.14
C ALA A 127 5.64 -6.73 -23.18
N GLN A 128 5.83 -6.57 -21.87
CA GLN A 128 5.03 -7.28 -20.87
C GLN A 128 3.58 -6.77 -20.81
N GLY A 129 3.36 -5.47 -20.98
CA GLY A 129 2.02 -4.89 -21.12
C GLY A 129 1.29 -5.48 -22.33
N GLU A 130 1.94 -5.51 -23.48
CA GLU A 130 1.44 -6.10 -24.73
C GLU A 130 1.09 -7.59 -24.57
N ALA A 131 1.99 -8.40 -23.99
CA ALA A 131 1.73 -9.82 -23.71
C ALA A 131 0.52 -10.07 -22.81
N ARG A 132 0.10 -9.07 -22.04
CA ARG A 132 -1.09 -9.12 -21.17
C ARG A 132 -2.33 -8.49 -21.81
N GLY A 133 -2.24 -7.98 -23.04
CA GLY A 133 -3.34 -7.33 -23.75
C GLY A 133 -3.45 -5.81 -23.52
N PHE A 134 -2.40 -5.16 -23.03
CA PHE A 134 -2.33 -3.72 -22.79
C PHE A 134 -1.24 -3.05 -23.66
N PRO A 135 -1.40 -3.00 -24.99
CA PRO A 135 -0.39 -2.45 -25.89
C PRO A 135 -0.19 -0.94 -25.65
N GLY A 136 1.07 -0.50 -25.58
CA GLY A 136 1.41 0.91 -25.42
C GLY A 136 1.24 1.48 -24.00
N MET A 137 0.87 0.66 -23.02
CA MET A 137 0.69 1.11 -21.63
C MET A 137 1.97 0.92 -20.79
N LEU A 138 2.38 1.98 -20.12
CA LEU A 138 3.51 2.00 -19.19
C LEU A 138 3.00 2.08 -17.74
N GLY A 139 3.27 1.07 -16.92
CA GLY A 139 3.02 1.08 -15.48
C GLY A 139 1.70 0.45 -15.00
N SER A 140 1.58 0.34 -13.67
CA SER A 140 0.34 -0.01 -12.95
C SER A 140 -0.56 1.20 -12.89
N ILE A 141 -1.79 1.09 -13.37
CA ILE A 141 -2.82 2.07 -13.05
C ILE A 141 -3.15 1.86 -11.57
N ASP A 142 -2.73 2.82 -10.74
CA ASP A 142 -3.16 2.92 -9.34
C ASP A 142 -4.69 2.82 -9.29
N CYS A 143 -5.27 2.24 -8.23
CA CYS A 143 -6.70 1.90 -8.10
C CYS A 143 -7.64 3.11 -8.29
N MET A 144 -7.77 3.61 -9.52
CA MET A 144 -8.63 4.71 -9.89
C MET A 144 -10.03 4.17 -10.12
N HIS A 145 -11.01 4.81 -9.50
CA HIS A 145 -12.41 4.56 -9.79
C HIS A 145 -12.75 5.20 -11.14
N TRP A 146 -12.85 4.38 -12.18
CA TRP A 146 -13.26 4.84 -13.50
C TRP A 146 -14.78 4.79 -13.59
N LYS A 147 -15.42 5.94 -13.80
CA LYS A 147 -16.87 6.00 -14.04
C LYS A 147 -17.20 5.19 -15.29
N TRP A 148 -18.02 4.16 -15.11
CA TRP A 148 -18.45 3.29 -16.19
C TRP A 148 -19.69 3.88 -16.86
N LYS A 149 -19.47 4.80 -17.81
CA LYS A 149 -20.53 5.54 -18.52
C LYS A 149 -21.58 4.63 -19.17
N ASN A 150 -21.19 3.41 -19.57
CA ASN A 150 -22.05 2.45 -20.27
C ASN A 150 -22.32 1.18 -19.42
N CYS A 151 -22.36 1.29 -18.09
CA CYS A 151 -22.65 0.16 -17.22
C CYS A 151 -24.07 -0.41 -17.49
N PRO A 152 -24.21 -1.71 -17.81
CA PRO A 152 -25.53 -2.32 -17.96
C PRO A 152 -26.38 -2.16 -16.70
N ILE A 153 -27.68 -1.86 -16.86
CA ILE A 153 -28.60 -1.60 -15.74
C ILE A 153 -28.60 -2.75 -14.73
N ALA A 154 -28.58 -3.99 -15.23
CA ALA A 154 -28.57 -5.19 -14.40
C ALA A 154 -27.34 -5.29 -13.48
N TRP A 155 -26.25 -4.59 -13.80
CA TRP A 155 -24.96 -4.66 -13.10
C TRP A 155 -24.68 -3.38 -12.30
N LYS A 156 -25.40 -2.29 -12.55
CA LYS A 156 -25.21 -0.97 -11.94
C LYS A 156 -25.13 -1.01 -10.40
N GLY A 157 -26.05 -1.72 -9.75
CA GLY A 157 -26.06 -1.82 -8.28
C GLY A 157 -24.84 -2.51 -7.66
N GLN A 158 -24.16 -3.40 -8.39
CA GLN A 158 -22.95 -4.08 -7.92
C GLN A 158 -21.72 -3.16 -7.94
N TYR A 159 -21.71 -2.16 -8.84
CA TYR A 159 -20.57 -1.27 -9.07
C TYR A 159 -20.78 0.16 -8.54
N GLU A 160 -21.93 0.42 -7.90
CA GLU A 160 -22.19 1.65 -7.14
C GLU A 160 -21.79 1.46 -5.68
N ARG A 161 -20.75 2.17 -5.24
CA ARG A 161 -20.27 2.14 -3.86
C ARG A 161 -20.90 3.28 -3.06
N GLY A 162 -21.44 2.98 -1.89
CA GLY A 162 -22.24 3.90 -1.06
C GLY A 162 -21.60 5.29 -0.92
N GLY A 163 -22.23 6.29 -1.54
CA GLY A 163 -21.78 7.69 -1.59
C GLY A 163 -21.48 8.21 -3.00
N HIS A 164 -21.23 7.33 -3.98
CA HIS A 164 -21.05 7.69 -5.39
C HIS A 164 -22.22 7.14 -6.22
N HIS A 165 -22.99 8.03 -6.84
CA HIS A 165 -24.16 7.71 -7.66
C HIS A 165 -23.82 7.25 -9.10
N ASP A 166 -22.54 7.02 -9.37
CA ASP A 166 -22.06 6.56 -10.66
C ASP A 166 -21.40 5.18 -10.48
N PRO A 167 -21.77 4.17 -11.31
CA PRO A 167 -21.09 2.89 -11.29
C PRO A 167 -19.63 3.10 -11.66
N SER A 168 -18.72 2.52 -10.88
CA SER A 168 -17.28 2.64 -11.09
C SER A 168 -16.60 1.29 -11.11
N ILE A 169 -15.69 1.10 -12.06
CA ILE A 169 -14.82 -0.07 -12.13
C ILE A 169 -13.46 0.33 -11.55
N ILE A 170 -12.93 -0.54 -10.68
CA ILE A 170 -11.51 -0.51 -10.30
C ILE A 170 -10.79 -1.47 -11.23
N PHE A 171 -9.87 -0.96 -12.03
CA PHE A 171 -8.89 -1.79 -12.72
C PHE A 171 -7.69 -1.96 -11.81
N GLU A 172 -7.49 -3.15 -11.27
CA GLU A 172 -6.22 -3.53 -10.63
C GLU A 172 -5.31 -4.11 -11.72
N ALA A 173 -4.62 -3.24 -12.46
CA ALA A 173 -3.58 -3.66 -13.38
C ALA A 173 -2.28 -3.82 -12.58
N VAL A 174 -2.02 -5.03 -12.09
CA VAL A 174 -0.81 -5.33 -11.31
C VAL A 174 0.44 -4.97 -12.13
N ALA A 175 1.18 -3.94 -11.67
CA ALA A 175 2.57 -3.71 -12.09
C ALA A 175 3.30 -5.04 -12.05
N LEU A 176 4.07 -5.27 -13.09
CA LEU A 176 4.89 -6.42 -13.42
C LEU A 176 5.38 -7.24 -12.22
N TYR A 177 5.60 -8.52 -12.47
CA TYR A 177 5.99 -9.48 -11.43
C TYR A 177 7.29 -9.13 -10.70
N ASP A 178 8.10 -8.22 -11.25
CA ASP A 178 9.47 -7.96 -10.81
C ASP A 178 9.68 -6.60 -10.13
N LEU A 179 8.61 -5.92 -9.68
CA LEU A 179 8.68 -4.67 -8.90
C LEU A 179 9.46 -3.51 -9.54
N TRP A 180 9.85 -3.64 -10.80
CA TRP A 180 10.34 -2.52 -11.59
C TRP A 180 9.18 -1.54 -11.82
N ILE A 181 9.34 -0.33 -11.29
CA ILE A 181 8.48 0.83 -11.58
C ILE A 181 9.07 1.57 -12.78
#